data_AF-A0AAW5EXM3-F1
#
_entry.id   AF-A0AAW5EXM3-F1
#
_cell.length_a   1.000
_cell.length_b   1.000
_cell.length_c   1.000
_cell.angle_alpha   90.00
_cell.angle_beta   90.00
_cell.angle_gamma   90.00
#
_symmetry.space_group_name_H-M   'P 1'
#
loop_
_entity.id
_entity.type
_entity.pdbx_description
1 polymer ?
#
loop_
_entity_poly.entity_id
_entity_poly.type
_entity_poly.pdbx_seq_one_letter_code
_entity_poly.pdbx_strand_id
1 'polypeptide(L)'
;VADPLSLLPRRPKEWERNVFHIPASEVRIMAPFMWTGVVVEQLRDGRRADLLLHDGRIDRRDMERDSFWSGRSRVVILPLPDIRRIHDQWMLTPVICPDNPYTFRFADHSGADRAPTSRLLRKLEEEQS
;
A
#
# COMPACT_ATOMS: atom_id res chain seq x y z
N VAL A 1 -6.82 20.98 -3.21
CA VAL A 1 -5.69 20.03 -3.17
C VAL A 1 -6.25 18.67 -3.54
N ALA A 2 -5.69 17.97 -4.52
CA ALA A 2 -6.16 16.63 -4.88
C ALA A 2 -5.96 15.69 -3.67
N ASP A 3 -6.91 14.79 -3.41
CA ASP A 3 -6.77 13.79 -2.34
C ASP A 3 -5.85 12.66 -2.83
N PRO A 4 -4.69 12.39 -2.20
CA PRO A 4 -3.81 11.29 -2.58
C PRO A 4 -4.50 9.92 -2.58
N LEU A 5 -5.53 9.73 -1.73
CA LEU A 5 -6.29 8.48 -1.67
C LEU A 5 -7.06 8.20 -2.96
N SER A 6 -7.36 9.24 -3.76
CA SER A 6 -8.03 9.08 -5.07
C SER A 6 -7.17 8.38 -6.13
N LEU A 7 -5.85 8.25 -5.89
CA LEU A 7 -4.91 7.56 -6.77
C LEU A 7 -4.89 6.04 -6.57
N LEU A 8 -5.49 5.56 -5.48
CA LEU A 8 -5.58 4.14 -5.14
C LEU A 8 -6.73 3.48 -5.93
N PRO A 9 -6.70 2.15 -6.11
CA PRO A 9 -7.81 1.43 -6.71
C PRO A 9 -9.13 1.72 -6.00
N ARG A 10 -10.20 1.81 -6.80
CA ARG A 10 -11.56 1.94 -6.26
C ARG A 10 -11.94 0.67 -5.51
N ARG A 11 -12.69 0.85 -4.43
CA ARG A 11 -13.10 -0.23 -3.53
C ARG A 11 -14.59 -0.53 -3.74
N PRO A 12 -15.05 -1.77 -3.55
CA PRO A 12 -16.46 -2.07 -3.37
C PRO A 12 -17.02 -1.31 -2.16
N LYS A 13 -18.29 -0.87 -2.21
CA LYS A 13 -18.92 -0.11 -1.11
C LYS A 13 -18.89 -0.86 0.21
N GLU A 14 -19.02 -2.18 0.17
CA GLU A 14 -18.96 -3.07 1.33
C GLU A 14 -17.60 -2.98 2.01
N TRP A 15 -16.53 -2.86 1.24
CA TRP A 15 -15.18 -2.70 1.75
C TRP A 15 -14.99 -1.31 2.36
N GLU A 16 -15.46 -0.24 1.69
CA GLU A 16 -15.35 1.13 2.22
C GLU A 16 -15.97 1.28 3.61
N ARG A 17 -17.07 0.56 3.88
CA ARG A 17 -17.72 0.54 5.20
C ARG A 17 -16.87 -0.11 6.29
N ASN A 18 -15.94 -1.00 5.93
CA ASN A 18 -15.02 -1.67 6.86
C ASN A 18 -13.72 -0.88 7.07
N VAL A 19 -13.37 -0.01 6.12
CA VAL A 19 -12.19 0.87 6.21
C VAL A 19 -12.57 2.10 7.03
N PHE A 20 -12.06 2.22 8.26
CA PHE A 20 -12.10 3.49 8.99
C PHE A 20 -11.41 4.59 8.16
N HIS A 21 -11.69 5.87 8.41
CA HIS A 21 -10.98 6.98 7.78
C HIS A 21 -9.49 6.98 8.21
N ILE A 22 -8.69 6.13 7.57
CA ILE A 22 -7.24 6.03 7.75
C ILE A 22 -6.62 7.16 6.92
N PRO A 23 -5.87 8.09 7.53
CA PRO A 23 -5.26 9.19 6.81
C PRO A 23 -4.24 8.68 5.79
N ALA A 24 -4.02 9.45 4.72
CA ALA A 24 -3.10 9.06 3.65
C ALA A 24 -1.67 8.74 4.15
N SER A 25 -1.21 9.43 5.19
CA SER A 25 0.10 9.21 5.84
C SER A 25 0.24 7.83 6.53
N GLU A 26 -0.89 7.22 6.89
CA GLU A 26 -0.98 5.88 7.50
C GLU A 26 -1.25 4.78 6.47
N VAL A 27 -1.59 5.12 5.23
CA VAL A 27 -1.69 4.15 4.13
C VAL A 27 -0.29 3.72 3.72
N ARG A 28 -0.09 2.40 3.64
CA ARG A 28 1.13 1.77 3.15
C ARG A 28 0.86 1.21 1.76
N ILE A 29 1.69 1.57 0.79
CA ILE A 29 1.63 1.04 -0.57
C ILE A 29 2.81 0.09 -0.71
N MET A 30 2.54 -1.19 -0.95
CA MET A 30 3.57 -2.23 -0.98
C MET A 30 3.72 -2.76 -2.41
N ALA A 31 4.96 -2.76 -2.90
CA ALA A 31 5.33 -3.48 -4.11
C ALA A 31 5.82 -4.89 -3.70
N PRO A 32 5.12 -5.96 -4.05
CA PRO A 32 5.63 -7.30 -3.79
C PRO A 32 6.72 -7.66 -4.81
N PHE A 33 7.70 -8.46 -4.39
CA PHE A 33 8.70 -9.04 -5.29
C PHE A 33 8.05 -9.93 -6.36
N MET A 34 7.03 -10.69 -5.97
CA MET A 34 6.21 -11.50 -6.87
C MET A 34 4.76 -11.07 -6.72
N TRP A 35 4.22 -10.38 -7.73
CA TRP A 35 2.81 -10.04 -7.75
C TRP A 35 1.98 -11.24 -8.14
N THR A 36 1.21 -11.76 -7.18
CA THR A 36 0.33 -12.91 -7.42
C THR A 36 -1.06 -12.50 -7.92
N GLY A 37 -1.35 -11.19 -7.97
CA GLY A 37 -2.68 -10.68 -8.31
C GLY A 37 -3.75 -11.00 -7.26
N VAL A 38 -3.38 -11.48 -6.07
CA VAL A 38 -4.37 -12.04 -5.13
C VAL A 38 -4.96 -10.98 -4.20
N VAL A 39 -4.16 -10.08 -3.65
CA VAL A 39 -4.59 -9.14 -2.59
C VAL A 39 -4.37 -7.72 -3.04
N VAL A 40 -5.43 -6.90 -3.01
CA VAL A 40 -5.40 -5.48 -3.35
C VAL A 40 -5.25 -4.62 -2.10
N GLU A 41 -5.92 -4.99 -1.02
CA GLU A 41 -5.89 -4.21 0.22
C GLU A 41 -6.00 -5.11 1.45
N GLN A 42 -5.25 -4.79 2.49
CA GLN A 42 -5.30 -5.43 3.80
C GLN A 42 -5.60 -4.38 4.85
N LEU A 43 -6.63 -4.63 5.66
CA LEU A 43 -6.91 -3.89 6.89
C LEU A 43 -6.54 -4.77 8.07
N ARG A 44 -5.72 -4.24 8.97
CA ARG A 44 -5.33 -4.97 10.18
C ARG A 44 -5.84 -4.26 11.42
N ASP A 45 -6.37 -5.03 12.38
CA ASP A 45 -6.69 -4.56 13.73
C ASP A 45 -6.39 -5.67 14.74
N GLY A 46 -5.24 -5.56 15.42
CA GLY A 46 -4.73 -6.61 16.30
C GLY A 46 -4.53 -7.95 15.58
N ARG A 47 -5.36 -8.94 15.94
CA ARG A 47 -5.31 -10.31 15.38
C ARG A 47 -6.17 -10.52 14.14
N ARG A 48 -6.94 -9.51 13.72
CA ARG A 48 -7.82 -9.61 12.57
C ARG A 48 -7.16 -8.97 11.35
N ALA A 49 -7.19 -9.68 10.22
CA ALA A 49 -6.92 -9.11 8.91
C ALA A 49 -8.11 -9.33 7.99
N ASP A 50 -8.70 -8.25 7.51
CA ASP A 50 -9.61 -8.31 6.37
C ASP A 50 -8.79 -8.06 5.11
N LEU A 51 -9.01 -8.85 4.06
CA LEU A 51 -8.32 -8.77 2.78
C LEU A 51 -9.33 -8.50 1.66
N LEU A 52 -9.10 -7.44 0.88
CA LEU A 52 -9.78 -7.22 -0.40
C LEU A 52 -8.95 -7.89 -1.48
N LEU A 53 -9.52 -8.89 -2.12
CA LEU A 53 -8.88 -9.59 -3.23
C LEU A 53 -9.08 -8.84 -4.54
N HIS A 54 -8.27 -9.15 -5.54
CA HIS A 54 -8.35 -8.48 -6.86
C HIS A 54 -9.66 -8.69 -7.59
N ASP A 55 -10.33 -9.83 -7.35
CA ASP A 55 -11.67 -10.12 -7.87
C ASP A 55 -12.80 -9.40 -7.11
N GLY A 56 -12.46 -8.56 -6.12
CA GLY A 56 -13.40 -7.80 -5.31
C GLY A 56 -13.96 -8.56 -4.11
N ARG A 57 -13.58 -9.84 -3.90
CA ARG A 57 -13.99 -10.60 -2.71
C ARG A 57 -13.33 -10.06 -1.46
N ILE A 58 -14.04 -10.18 -0.35
CA ILE A 58 -13.54 -9.88 0.99
C ILE A 58 -13.26 -11.21 1.70
N ASP A 59 -12.01 -11.45 2.03
CA ASP A 59 -11.57 -12.61 2.81
C ASP A 59 -11.17 -12.16 4.21
N ARG A 60 -11.82 -12.71 5.24
CA ARG A 60 -11.59 -12.35 6.64
C ARG A 60 -10.78 -13.44 7.29
N ARG A 61 -9.60 -13.10 7.80
CA ARG A 61 -8.68 -14.06 8.39
C ARG A 61 -8.24 -13.61 9.78
N ASP A 62 -8.15 -14.59 10.67
CA ASP A 62 -7.36 -14.44 11.88
C ASP A 62 -5.88 -14.58 11.50
N MET A 63 -5.07 -13.64 11.95
CA MET A 63 -3.63 -13.61 11.71
C MET A 63 -2.85 -13.76 13.01
N GLU A 64 -1.67 -14.35 12.89
CA GLU A 64 -0.74 -14.48 14.00
C GLU A 64 -0.29 -13.11 14.51
N ARG A 65 0.16 -13.09 15.76
CA ARG A 65 0.36 -11.89 16.59
C ARG A 65 1.43 -10.93 16.02
N ASP A 66 2.27 -11.42 15.12
CA ASP A 66 3.44 -10.71 14.61
C ASP A 66 3.05 -9.82 13.44
N SER A 67 2.33 -8.74 13.78
CA SER A 67 2.16 -7.61 12.88
C SER A 67 3.33 -6.67 13.01
N PHE A 68 3.99 -6.39 11.89
CA PHE A 68 4.96 -5.29 11.82
C PHE A 68 4.31 -3.92 11.98
N TRP A 69 3.00 -3.84 11.80
CA TRP A 69 2.23 -2.61 11.92
C TRP A 69 1.50 -2.60 13.26
N SER A 70 1.96 -1.75 14.18
CA SER A 70 1.29 -1.48 15.44
C SER A 70 0.05 -0.61 15.18
N GLY A 71 -1.13 -1.09 15.59
CA GLY A 71 -2.39 -0.38 15.41
C GLY A 71 -3.11 -0.70 14.10
N ARG A 72 -4.18 0.06 13.82
CA ARG A 72 -4.96 -0.12 12.59
C ARG A 72 -4.17 0.38 11.40
N SER A 73 -3.92 -0.48 10.42
CA SER A 73 -3.17 -0.12 9.22
C SER A 73 -3.91 -0.54 7.96
N ARG A 74 -3.74 0.26 6.90
CA ARG A 74 -4.20 -0.03 5.55
C ARG A 74 -2.99 -0.26 4.67
N VAL A 75 -2.82 -1.48 4.20
CA VAL A 75 -1.78 -1.85 3.24
C VAL A 75 -2.44 -2.07 1.89
N VAL A 76 -2.04 -1.32 0.88
CA VAL A 76 -2.47 -1.51 -0.51
C VAL A 76 -1.33 -2.16 -1.25
N ILE A 77 -1.58 -3.34 -1.83
CA ILE A 77 -0.57 -4.07 -2.57
C ILE A 77 -0.85 -3.87 -4.05
N LEU A 78 0.13 -3.37 -4.78
CA LEU A 78 -0.03 -2.98 -6.18
C LEU A 78 1.11 -3.52 -7.03
N PRO A 79 0.88 -3.79 -8.32
CA PRO A 79 1.97 -4.06 -9.24
C PRO A 79 2.86 -2.81 -9.36
N LEU A 80 4.15 -3.03 -9.60
CA LEU A 80 5.15 -1.96 -9.67
C LEU A 80 4.80 -0.82 -10.64
N PRO A 81 4.25 -1.07 -11.86
CA PRO A 81 3.82 0.00 -12.77
C PRO A 81 2.77 0.95 -12.16
N ASP A 82 1.86 0.44 -11.33
CA ASP A 82 0.85 1.28 -10.68
C ASP A 82 1.47 2.15 -9.58
N ILE A 83 2.41 1.61 -8.81
CA ILE A 83 3.12 2.36 -7.77
C ILE A 83 3.94 3.49 -8.41
N ARG A 84 4.58 3.22 -9.55
CA ARG A 84 5.30 4.23 -10.34
C ARG A 84 4.37 5.36 -10.78
N ARG A 85 3.23 5.01 -11.37
CA ARG A 85 2.21 5.97 -11.79
C ARG A 85 1.68 6.81 -10.62
N ILE A 86 1.48 6.19 -9.45
CA ILE A 86 1.11 6.93 -8.24
C ILE A 86 2.24 7.89 -7.84
N HIS A 87 3.49 7.43 -7.77
CA HIS A 87 4.65 8.26 -7.41
C HIS A 87 4.82 9.50 -8.30
N ASP A 88 4.55 9.34 -9.60
CA ASP A 88 4.63 10.43 -10.57
C ASP A 88 3.58 11.51 -10.28
N GLN A 89 2.35 11.10 -9.93
CA GLN A 89 1.22 11.99 -9.64
C GLN A 89 1.25 12.57 -8.22
N TRP A 90 1.65 11.77 -7.24
CA TRP A 90 1.83 12.16 -5.85
C TRP A 90 3.06 11.48 -5.28
N MET A 91 3.95 12.30 -4.73
CA MET A 91 5.21 11.77 -4.24
C MET A 91 5.01 10.72 -3.14
N LEU A 92 5.66 9.59 -3.32
CA LEU A 92 5.76 8.54 -2.32
C LEU A 92 7.12 8.59 -1.60
N THR A 93 7.14 8.27 -0.31
CA THR A 93 8.35 8.10 0.49
C THR A 93 8.49 6.65 0.93
N PRO A 94 9.70 6.06 0.92
CA PRO A 94 9.91 4.72 1.42
C PRO A 94 9.65 4.65 2.93
N VAL A 95 9.16 3.51 3.38
CA VAL A 95 8.96 3.16 4.79
C VAL A 95 9.77 1.91 5.07
N ILE A 96 10.51 1.93 6.18
CA ILE A 96 11.25 0.74 6.62
C ILE A 96 10.22 -0.31 7.03
N CYS A 97 10.17 -1.41 6.28
CA CYS A 97 9.42 -2.61 6.61
C CYS A 97 10.42 -3.78 6.59
N PRO A 98 10.57 -4.52 7.71
CA PRO A 98 11.56 -5.61 7.81
C PRO A 98 11.41 -6.68 6.73
N ASP A 99 10.17 -6.97 6.34
CA ASP A 99 9.84 -8.07 5.43
C ASP A 99 9.68 -7.64 3.97
N ASN A 100 9.57 -6.33 3.72
CA ASN A 100 9.47 -5.81 2.35
C ASN A 100 10.12 -4.42 2.22
N PRO A 101 11.34 -4.31 1.66
CA PRO A 101 12.01 -3.03 1.50
C PRO A 101 11.30 -2.08 0.52
N TYR A 102 10.31 -2.56 -0.23
CA TYR A 102 9.52 -1.81 -1.21
C TYR A 102 8.14 -1.44 -0.68
N THR A 103 8.12 -0.91 0.53
CA THR A 103 6.95 -0.32 1.16
C THR A 103 7.06 1.21 1.14
N PHE A 104 5.96 1.87 0.79
CA PHE A 104 5.90 3.31 0.60
C PHE A 104 4.70 3.92 1.34
N ARG A 105 4.71 5.25 1.51
CA ARG A 105 3.56 6.05 1.95
C ARG A 105 3.50 7.34 1.14
N PHE A 106 2.35 8.01 1.12
CA PHE A 106 2.25 9.35 0.56
C PHE A 106 3.11 10.33 1.36
N ALA A 107 3.82 11.22 0.66
CA ALA A 107 4.56 12.30 1.30
C ALA A 107 3.59 13.32 1.90
N ASP A 108 3.91 13.79 3.12
CA ASP A 108 3.11 14.79 3.84
C ASP A 108 3.21 16.20 3.21
N HIS A 109 4.22 16.44 2.36
CA HIS A 109 4.46 17.73 1.71
C HIS A 109 5.00 17.58 0.28
N SER A 110 4.60 18.50 -0.60
CA SER A 110 4.92 18.49 -2.04
C SER A 110 6.39 18.76 -2.38
N GLY A 111 7.20 19.22 -1.41
CA GLY A 111 8.62 19.56 -1.60
C GLY A 111 9.61 18.46 -1.19
N ALA A 112 9.16 17.22 -0.96
CA ALA A 112 10.07 16.13 -0.64
C ALA A 112 10.94 15.74 -1.86
N ASP A 113 12.15 15.23 -1.63
CA ASP A 113 13.06 14.79 -2.70
C ASP A 113 12.59 13.46 -3.30
N ARG A 114 12.22 13.46 -4.59
CA ARG A 114 11.76 12.26 -5.32
C ARG A 114 12.88 11.27 -5.62
N ALA A 115 14.14 11.69 -5.63
CA ALA A 115 15.26 10.89 -6.11
C ALA A 115 15.46 9.55 -5.36
N PRO A 116 15.37 9.49 -4.00
CA PRO A 116 15.48 8.23 -3.27
C PRO A 116 14.43 7.21 -3.69
N THR A 117 13.15 7.61 -3.74
CA THR A 117 12.05 6.73 -4.12
C THR A 117 12.16 6.30 -5.59
N SER A 118 12.50 7.22 -6.48
CA SER A 118 12.70 6.93 -7.91
C SER A 118 13.82 5.91 -8.13
N ARG A 119 14.94 6.02 -7.39
CA ARG A 119 16.03 5.03 -7.44
C ARG A 119 15.58 3.66 -6.94
N LEU A 120 14.80 3.63 -5.86
CA LEU A 120 14.31 2.37 -5.29
C LEU A 120 13.34 1.66 -6.23
N LEU A 121 12.42 2.40 -6.85
CA LEU A 121 11.49 1.85 -7.85
C LEU A 121 12.24 1.32 -9.07
N ARG A 122 13.24 2.04 -9.58
CA ARG A 122 14.07 1.56 -10.70
C ARG A 122 14.84 0.29 -10.35
N LYS A 123 15.43 0.20 -9.16
CA LYS A 123 16.10 -1.01 -8.71
C LYS A 123 15.13 -2.21 -8.70
N LEU A 124 13.90 -2.00 -8.22
CA LEU A 124 12.89 -3.05 -8.24
C LEU A 124 12.46 -3.44 -9.67
N GLU A 125 12.38 -2.47 -10.59
CA GLU A 125 12.10 -2.73 -12.02
C GLU A 125 13.19 -3.65 -12.62
N GLU A 126 14.45 -3.40 -12.29
CA GLU A 126 15.60 -4.23 -12.71
C GLU A 126 15.57 -5.64 -12.10
N GLU A 127 15.09 -5.78 -10.86
CA GLU A 127 14.98 -7.08 -10.17
C GLU A 127 13.80 -7.94 -10.64
N GLN A 128 12.77 -7.33 -11.26
CA GLN A 128 11.56 -8.02 -11.74
C GLN A 128 11.53 -8.27 -13.25
N SER A 129 12.51 -7.74 -14.00
CA SER A 129 12.66 -7.93 -15.45
C SER A 129 13.40 -9.24 -15.77
#